data_AF-A0A9P4ULT5-F1
#
_entry.id   AF-A0A9P4ULT5-F1
#
_cell.length_a   1.000
_cell.length_b   1.000
_cell.length_c   1.000
_cell.angle_alpha   90.00
_cell.angle_beta   90.00
_cell.angle_gamma   90.00
#
_symmetry.space_group_name_H-M   'P 1'
#
loop_
_entity.id
_entity.type
_entity.pdbx_description
1 polymer ?
#
loop_
_entity_poly.entity_id
_entity_poly.type
_entity_poly.pdbx_seq_one_letter_code
_entity_poly.pdbx_strand_id
1 'polypeptide(L)'
;DTFAQYDGFQPLPLIAPVGTYNGLTYQAWGITNNSAATTPITPHSSPNVVSANIRIDLQQLGTVALFPFGNLVAGPDIKSFNLYSVYFACAENLQQGAVGLAVGCTISITGFDIHDKQVPTVTISFAPTVSLQAQMKLAAFPQSYVNLKNVTFGIADGGLAGIAALGVLSIDDLVHCNNY
;
A
#
# COMPACT_ATOMS: atom_id res chain seq x y z
N ASP A 1 -2.35 -12.12 2.76
CA ASP A 1 -3.24 -11.67 1.66
C ASP A 1 -2.44 -11.43 0.40
N THR A 2 -2.57 -12.34 -0.55
CA THR A 2 -1.71 -12.41 -1.74
C THR A 2 -2.34 -11.82 -3.02
N PHE A 3 -3.58 -11.34 -2.93
CA PHE A 3 -4.38 -10.78 -4.04
C PHE A 3 -4.45 -11.67 -5.31
N ALA A 4 -4.14 -12.95 -5.19
CA ALA A 4 -4.06 -13.89 -6.30
C ALA A 4 -5.42 -14.17 -6.97
N GLN A 5 -6.53 -13.90 -6.26
CA GLN A 5 -7.89 -14.12 -6.79
C GLN A 5 -8.35 -13.08 -7.81
N TYR A 6 -7.60 -11.99 -7.99
CA TYR A 6 -7.95 -10.94 -8.94
C TYR A 6 -7.28 -11.21 -10.28
N ASP A 7 -8.00 -11.86 -11.20
CA ASP A 7 -7.53 -12.09 -12.56
C ASP A 7 -7.76 -10.82 -13.41
N GLY A 8 -6.67 -10.19 -13.86
CA GLY A 8 -6.77 -9.13 -14.87
C GLY A 8 -5.70 -8.05 -14.76
N PHE A 9 -5.13 -7.71 -15.92
CA PHE A 9 -4.40 -6.47 -16.13
C PHE A 9 -5.43 -5.33 -16.19
N GLN A 10 -5.35 -4.35 -15.28
CA GLN A 10 -5.96 -3.04 -15.48
C GLN A 10 -4.86 -2.09 -15.99
N PRO A 11 -4.78 -1.84 -17.31
CA PRO A 11 -3.84 -0.87 -17.85
C PRO A 11 -4.29 0.51 -17.40
N LEU A 12 -3.44 1.19 -16.61
CA LEU A 12 -3.54 2.61 -16.29
C LEU A 12 -4.72 2.94 -15.35
N PRO A 13 -4.56 3.92 -14.44
CA PRO A 13 -5.27 3.89 -13.18
C PRO A 13 -6.71 4.30 -13.42
N LEU A 14 -7.61 3.34 -13.45
CA LEU A 14 -8.91 3.53 -12.85
C LEU A 14 -8.76 3.00 -11.42
N ILE A 15 -9.01 3.84 -10.42
CA ILE A 15 -9.11 3.39 -9.03
C ILE A 15 -10.39 2.54 -8.97
N ALA A 16 -10.29 1.25 -9.29
CA ALA A 16 -11.26 0.29 -8.83
C ALA A 16 -10.90 0.00 -7.37
N PRO A 17 -11.68 0.47 -6.38
CA PRO A 17 -11.41 0.13 -4.99
C PRO A 17 -11.39 -1.40 -4.86
N VAL A 18 -10.35 -1.93 -4.21
CA VAL A 18 -10.21 -3.38 -3.95
C VAL A 18 -11.47 -3.95 -3.30
N GLY A 19 -12.13 -3.15 -2.46
CA GLY A 19 -13.34 -3.53 -1.74
C GLY A 19 -13.01 -4.34 -0.49
N THR A 20 -13.89 -5.25 -0.10
CA THR A 20 -13.64 -6.16 1.02
C THR A 20 -12.94 -7.43 0.54
N TYR A 21 -11.77 -7.72 1.11
CA TYR A 21 -10.98 -8.92 0.84
C TYR A 21 -10.49 -9.53 2.16
N ASN A 22 -10.67 -10.85 2.34
CA ASN A 22 -10.30 -11.59 3.55
C ASN A 22 -10.74 -10.92 4.86
N GLY A 23 -11.94 -10.34 4.86
CA GLY A 23 -12.56 -9.66 6.00
C GLY A 23 -12.12 -8.21 6.21
N LEU A 24 -11.15 -7.69 5.45
CA LEU A 24 -10.74 -6.28 5.52
C LEU A 24 -11.27 -5.49 4.34
N THR A 25 -11.73 -4.27 4.58
CA THR A 25 -12.08 -3.31 3.54
C THR A 25 -10.87 -2.45 3.21
N TYR A 26 -10.42 -2.53 1.96
CA TYR A 26 -9.29 -1.81 1.40
C TYR A 26 -9.78 -0.52 0.75
N GLN A 27 -9.64 0.60 1.46
CA GLN A 27 -10.02 1.93 0.98
C GLN A 27 -8.79 2.69 0.44
N ALA A 28 -8.97 3.41 -0.66
CA ALA A 28 -7.88 4.12 -1.36
C ALA A 28 -6.74 3.20 -1.88
N TRP A 29 -7.06 1.93 -2.09
CA TRP A 29 -6.19 0.95 -2.75
C TRP A 29 -6.76 0.56 -4.11
N GLY A 30 -5.89 0.40 -5.10
CA GLY A 30 -6.19 -0.26 -6.37
C GLY A 30 -5.34 -1.51 -6.56
N ILE A 31 -5.74 -2.39 -7.48
CA ILE A 31 -5.01 -3.63 -7.78
C ILE A 31 -4.05 -3.37 -8.93
N THR A 32 -2.79 -3.78 -8.76
CA THR A 32 -1.76 -3.70 -9.79
C THR A 32 -1.21 -5.09 -10.08
N ASN A 33 -1.14 -5.46 -11.36
CA ASN A 33 -0.43 -6.65 -11.80
C ASN A 33 1.03 -6.28 -12.12
N ASN A 34 1.98 -6.92 -11.45
CA ASN A 34 3.41 -6.61 -11.56
C ASN A 34 4.22 -7.76 -12.20
N SER A 35 3.61 -8.52 -13.11
CA SER A 35 4.22 -9.71 -13.74
C SER A 35 5.23 -9.44 -14.87
N ALA A 36 5.44 -8.18 -15.30
CA ALA A 36 6.34 -7.86 -16.40
C ALA A 36 7.77 -7.56 -15.93
N ALA A 37 8.78 -7.89 -16.74
CA ALA A 37 10.19 -7.59 -16.42
C ALA A 37 10.51 -6.09 -16.31
N THR A 38 9.60 -5.25 -16.82
CA THR A 38 9.68 -3.80 -16.81
C THR A 38 8.88 -3.19 -15.65
N THR A 39 8.55 -3.94 -14.61
CA THR A 39 7.89 -3.37 -13.43
C THR A 39 8.93 -2.83 -12.44
N PRO A 40 8.63 -1.72 -11.75
CA PRO A 40 9.55 -1.16 -10.76
C PRO A 40 9.81 -2.11 -9.59
N ILE A 41 8.78 -2.84 -9.17
CA ILE A 41 8.79 -3.68 -7.98
C ILE A 41 8.38 -5.11 -8.33
N THR A 42 9.00 -6.07 -7.64
CA THR A 42 8.65 -7.49 -7.75
C THR A 42 7.79 -7.87 -6.54
N PRO A 43 6.52 -8.30 -6.75
CA PRO A 43 5.63 -8.77 -5.68
C PRO A 43 6.23 -9.95 -4.92
N HIS A 44 5.89 -10.07 -3.64
CA HIS A 44 6.23 -11.27 -2.90
C HIS A 44 5.39 -12.46 -3.37
N SER A 45 4.07 -12.27 -3.43
CA SER A 45 3.11 -13.24 -3.91
C SER A 45 2.62 -12.84 -5.30
N SER A 46 3.35 -13.27 -6.31
CA SER A 46 2.97 -13.05 -7.71
C SER A 46 1.56 -13.59 -8.02
N PRO A 47 0.81 -12.96 -8.95
CA PRO A 47 1.24 -11.86 -9.82
C PRO A 47 0.82 -10.45 -9.37
N ASN A 48 0.01 -10.32 -8.31
CA ASN A 48 -0.71 -9.08 -7.99
C ASN A 48 -0.30 -8.49 -6.66
N VAL A 49 -0.39 -7.17 -6.56
CA VAL A 49 -0.26 -6.40 -5.30
C VAL A 49 -1.37 -5.37 -5.24
N VAL A 50 -1.59 -4.78 -4.07
CA VAL A 50 -2.41 -3.56 -3.96
C VAL A 50 -1.53 -2.34 -3.81
N SER A 51 -1.94 -1.26 -4.49
CA SER A 51 -1.17 -0.03 -4.57
C SER A 51 -2.07 1.18 -4.30
N ALA A 52 -1.57 2.10 -3.48
CA ALA A 52 -2.11 3.43 -3.31
C ALA A 52 -1.32 4.42 -4.19
N ASN A 53 -2.01 5.29 -4.91
CA ASN A 53 -1.42 6.33 -5.75
C ASN A 53 -2.36 7.55 -5.82
N ILE A 54 -1.84 8.65 -6.35
CA ILE A 54 -2.50 9.98 -6.32
C ILE A 54 -3.06 10.42 -7.68
N ARG A 55 -2.76 9.69 -8.76
CA ARG A 55 -2.56 10.30 -10.08
C ARG A 55 -3.77 10.92 -10.77
N ILE A 56 -5.00 10.68 -10.33
CA ILE A 56 -6.19 11.16 -11.06
C ILE A 56 -6.75 12.45 -10.46
N ASP A 57 -6.78 12.59 -9.14
CA ASP A 57 -7.48 13.71 -8.50
C ASP A 57 -6.61 14.98 -8.36
N LEU A 58 -5.27 14.85 -8.39
CA LEU A 58 -4.36 15.97 -8.10
C LEU A 58 -3.90 16.77 -9.32
N GLN A 59 -4.04 16.25 -10.54
CA GLN A 59 -3.72 17.04 -11.74
C GLN A 59 -4.66 18.25 -11.92
N GLN A 60 -5.81 18.27 -11.22
CA GLN A 60 -6.80 19.35 -11.29
C GLN A 60 -6.77 20.32 -10.09
N LEU A 61 -6.08 20.00 -8.99
CA LEU A 61 -6.18 20.73 -7.71
C LEU A 61 -4.99 21.63 -7.37
N GLY A 62 -3.95 21.68 -8.19
CA GLY A 62 -2.72 22.41 -7.86
C GLY A 62 -1.88 21.69 -6.79
N THR A 63 -0.66 22.18 -6.55
CA THR A 63 0.37 21.54 -5.70
C THR A 63 0.04 21.50 -4.20
N VAL A 64 -0.98 20.73 -3.82
CA VAL A 64 -1.05 20.15 -2.48
C VAL A 64 -0.21 18.88 -2.54
N ALA A 65 0.89 18.82 -1.79
CA ALA A 65 1.69 17.61 -1.64
C ALA A 65 0.87 16.56 -0.86
N LEU A 66 -0.05 15.87 -1.54
CA LEU A 66 -0.61 14.65 -1.00
C LEU A 66 0.44 13.57 -1.14
N PHE A 67 0.57 12.73 -0.12
CA PHE A 67 1.36 11.50 -0.19
C PHE A 67 0.42 10.31 -0.36
N PRO A 68 0.80 9.28 -1.14
CA PRO A 68 -0.03 8.10 -1.30
C PRO A 68 -0.33 7.48 0.06
N PHE A 69 -1.61 7.19 0.29
CA PHE A 69 -2.06 6.50 1.48
C PHE A 69 -3.15 5.48 1.11
N GLY A 70 -3.29 4.46 1.94
CA GLY A 70 -4.41 3.54 1.86
C GLY A 70 -4.79 3.01 3.24
N ASN A 71 -6.08 2.75 3.42
CA ASN A 71 -6.65 2.33 4.69
C ASN A 71 -7.11 0.88 4.62
N LEU A 72 -6.85 0.16 5.70
CA LEU A 72 -7.47 -1.13 5.99
C LEU A 72 -8.46 -0.91 7.12
N VAL A 73 -9.70 -1.33 6.91
CA VAL A 73 -10.79 -1.19 7.88
C VAL A 73 -11.40 -2.57 8.11
N ALA A 74 -11.82 -2.87 9.34
CA ALA A 74 -12.61 -4.05 9.62
C ALA A 74 -13.83 -4.10 8.68
N GLY A 75 -13.99 -5.21 7.95
CA GLY A 75 -15.13 -5.44 7.08
C GLY A 75 -16.44 -5.62 7.87
N PRO A 76 -17.59 -5.65 7.18
CA PRO A 76 -18.90 -5.70 7.84
C PRO A 76 -19.10 -6.92 8.74
N ASP A 77 -18.42 -8.03 8.44
CA ASP A 77 -18.58 -9.31 9.13
C ASP A 77 -17.52 -9.58 10.22
N ILE A 78 -16.60 -8.65 10.47
CA ILE A 78 -15.58 -8.80 11.51
C ILE A 78 -15.59 -7.60 12.47
N LYS A 79 -15.35 -7.83 13.76
CA LYS A 79 -15.30 -6.76 14.76
C LYS A 79 -13.98 -6.01 14.76
N SER A 80 -12.89 -6.76 14.58
CA SER A 80 -11.53 -6.23 14.61
C SER A 80 -10.55 -7.18 13.94
N PHE A 81 -9.30 -6.75 13.80
CA PHE A 81 -8.23 -7.58 13.28
C PHE A 81 -6.91 -7.32 14.01
N ASN A 82 -6.02 -8.31 13.99
CA ASN A 82 -4.63 -8.19 14.45
C ASN A 82 -3.70 -8.19 13.24
N LEU A 83 -2.68 -7.33 13.22
CA LEU A 83 -1.68 -7.32 12.15
C LEU A 83 -0.36 -7.95 12.63
N TYR A 84 0.26 -8.76 11.76
CA TYR A 84 1.52 -9.44 12.06
C TYR A 84 2.65 -9.00 11.14
N SER A 85 2.42 -9.01 9.83
CA SER A 85 3.44 -8.61 8.87
C SER A 85 2.85 -8.16 7.54
N VAL A 86 3.67 -7.48 6.75
CA VAL A 86 3.33 -7.03 5.40
C VAL A 86 4.60 -6.90 4.57
N TYR A 87 4.52 -7.23 3.28
CA TYR A 87 5.54 -6.82 2.31
C TYR A 87 5.17 -5.45 1.75
N PHE A 88 6.16 -4.57 1.61
CA PHE A 88 5.92 -3.22 1.10
C PHE A 88 7.04 -2.75 0.18
N ALA A 89 6.69 -1.85 -0.71
CA ALA A 89 7.66 -1.11 -1.53
C ALA A 89 7.07 0.23 -1.98
N CYS A 90 7.96 1.13 -2.39
CA CYS A 90 7.59 2.36 -3.06
C CYS A 90 8.14 2.40 -4.47
N ALA A 91 7.36 2.99 -5.35
CA ALA A 91 7.77 3.29 -6.71
C ALA A 91 7.29 4.68 -7.10
N GLU A 92 7.86 5.21 -8.16
CA GLU A 92 7.39 6.40 -8.85
C GLU A 92 6.94 6.01 -10.24
N ASN A 93 5.73 6.38 -10.60
CA ASN A 93 5.30 6.29 -11.99
C ASN A 93 5.98 7.42 -12.77
N LEU A 94 6.64 7.11 -13.89
CA LEU A 94 7.12 8.14 -14.80
C LEU A 94 5.98 8.66 -15.70
N GLN A 95 6.07 9.89 -16.18
CA GLN A 95 5.06 10.45 -17.10
C GLN A 95 5.13 9.76 -18.48
N GLN A 96 4.03 9.76 -19.24
CA GLN A 96 3.99 9.39 -20.66
C GLN A 96 4.51 7.98 -21.03
N GLY A 97 3.97 6.92 -20.41
CA GLY A 97 4.24 5.54 -20.85
C GLY A 97 5.66 5.02 -20.53
N ALA A 98 6.47 5.81 -19.83
CA ALA A 98 7.75 5.38 -19.30
C ALA A 98 7.57 4.44 -18.10
N VAL A 99 8.47 3.46 -18.00
CA VAL A 99 8.53 2.48 -16.93
C VAL A 99 8.72 3.18 -15.58
N GLY A 100 7.86 2.89 -14.60
CA GLY A 100 8.05 3.39 -13.23
C GLY A 100 9.34 2.86 -12.61
N LEU A 101 9.89 3.58 -11.63
CA LEU A 101 11.12 3.21 -10.93
C LEU A 101 10.86 2.93 -9.45
N ALA A 102 11.50 1.91 -8.89
CA ALA A 102 11.55 1.73 -7.45
C ALA A 102 12.37 2.84 -6.81
N VAL A 103 11.83 3.43 -5.74
CA VAL A 103 12.47 4.56 -5.05
C VAL A 103 12.43 4.39 -3.54
N GLY A 104 13.44 4.97 -2.89
CA GLY A 104 13.50 4.98 -1.44
C GLY A 104 12.33 5.75 -0.84
N CYS A 105 11.74 5.23 0.23
CA CYS A 105 10.67 5.91 0.95
C CYS A 105 10.66 5.50 2.42
N THR A 106 10.01 6.34 3.22
CA THR A 106 9.59 6.00 4.58
C THR A 106 8.07 5.95 4.59
N ILE A 107 7.49 4.96 5.23
CA ILE A 107 6.04 4.80 5.39
C ILE A 107 5.73 4.95 6.88
N SER A 108 4.77 5.79 7.19
CA SER A 108 4.12 5.87 8.49
C SER A 108 2.85 5.02 8.48
N ILE A 109 2.71 4.20 9.50
CA ILE A 109 1.54 3.36 9.71
C ILE A 109 0.92 3.77 11.04
N THR A 110 -0.33 4.21 10.98
CA THR A 110 -1.13 4.63 12.13
C THR A 110 -2.40 3.80 12.19
N GLY A 111 -3.02 3.68 13.36
CA GLY A 111 -4.26 2.92 13.49
C GLY A 111 -4.96 3.15 14.81
N PHE A 112 -6.18 2.65 14.89
CA PHE A 112 -7.02 2.72 16.08
C PHE A 112 -7.55 1.33 16.42
N ASP A 113 -7.67 1.05 17.72
CA ASP A 113 -8.35 -0.13 18.22
C ASP A 113 -9.88 0.07 18.27
N ILE A 114 -10.61 -1.00 18.62
CA ILE A 114 -12.06 -1.00 18.81
C ILE A 114 -12.57 -0.05 19.93
N HIS A 115 -11.68 0.48 20.76
CA HIS A 115 -11.99 1.44 21.82
C HIS A 115 -11.59 2.87 21.45
N ASP A 116 -11.37 3.14 20.15
CA ASP A 116 -10.95 4.44 19.63
C ASP A 116 -9.58 4.90 20.15
N LYS A 117 -8.77 4.00 20.71
CA LYS A 117 -7.42 4.32 21.16
C LYS A 117 -6.44 4.16 20.01
N GLN A 118 -5.64 5.19 19.79
CA GLN A 118 -4.56 5.13 18.80
C GLN A 118 -3.49 4.12 19.27
N VAL A 119 -3.13 3.19 18.38
CA VAL A 119 -1.99 2.29 18.60
C VAL A 119 -0.68 3.01 18.25
N PRO A 120 0.49 2.58 18.78
CA PRO A 120 1.75 3.23 18.48
C PRO A 120 2.00 3.34 16.97
N THR A 121 2.40 4.52 16.49
CA THR A 121 2.78 4.71 15.09
C THR A 121 4.02 3.87 14.76
N VAL A 122 3.96 3.11 13.67
CA VAL A 122 5.10 2.37 13.13
C VAL A 122 5.65 3.11 11.93
N THR A 123 6.97 3.26 11.88
CA THR A 123 7.66 3.85 10.74
C THR A 123 8.62 2.83 10.15
N ILE A 124 8.45 2.51 8.87
CA ILE A 124 9.28 1.54 8.14
C ILE A 124 9.86 2.20 6.89
N SER A 125 11.08 1.82 6.51
CA SER A 125 11.75 2.39 5.33
C SER A 125 12.07 1.32 4.29
N PHE A 126 11.82 1.68 3.03
CA PHE A 126 12.21 0.96 1.83
C PHE A 126 13.38 1.69 1.18
N ALA A 127 14.46 0.98 0.87
CA ALA A 127 15.67 1.55 0.27
C ALA A 127 16.15 0.56 -0.82
N PRO A 128 15.60 0.64 -2.03
CA PRO A 128 15.94 -0.30 -3.10
C PRO A 128 17.38 -0.05 -3.59
N THR A 129 18.10 -1.12 -3.88
CA THR A 129 19.45 -1.06 -4.49
C THR A 129 19.42 -1.12 -6.01
N VAL A 130 18.26 -1.42 -6.60
CA VAL A 130 17.98 -1.48 -8.03
C VAL A 130 16.70 -0.71 -8.33
N SER A 131 16.62 -0.07 -9.50
CA SER A 131 15.47 0.77 -9.87
C SER A 131 14.33 0.00 -10.55
N LEU A 132 14.60 -1.22 -11.03
CA LEU A 132 13.61 -2.11 -11.63
C LEU A 132 13.63 -3.44 -10.90
N GLN A 133 12.48 -4.11 -10.86
CA GLN A 133 12.30 -5.39 -10.19
C GLN A 133 12.78 -5.40 -8.73
N ALA A 134 12.74 -4.25 -8.06
CA ALA A 134 13.14 -4.16 -6.66
C ALA A 134 12.25 -5.06 -5.82
N GLN A 135 12.87 -5.95 -5.05
CA GLN A 135 12.14 -6.87 -4.18
C GLN A 135 11.42 -6.10 -3.07
N MET A 136 10.16 -6.42 -2.83
CA MET A 136 9.43 -5.85 -1.69
C MET A 136 10.11 -6.26 -0.37
N LYS A 137 10.05 -5.37 0.61
CA LYS A 137 10.65 -5.59 1.92
C LYS A 137 9.59 -6.07 2.90
N LEU A 138 9.90 -7.09 3.68
CA LEU A 138 9.05 -7.52 4.80
C LEU A 138 9.17 -6.53 5.98
N ALA A 139 8.04 -6.14 6.54
CA ALA A 139 7.92 -5.48 7.82
C ALA A 139 7.06 -6.31 8.77
N ALA A 140 7.50 -6.41 10.03
CA ALA A 140 6.71 -6.98 11.12
C ALA A 140 6.06 -5.86 11.95
N PHE A 141 4.85 -6.11 12.43
CA PHE A 141 4.14 -5.21 13.33
C PHE A 141 4.46 -5.52 14.80
N PRO A 142 4.45 -4.51 15.69
CA PRO A 142 4.60 -4.74 17.11
C PRO A 142 3.37 -5.45 17.67
N GLN A 143 3.54 -6.17 18.78
CA GLN A 143 2.47 -6.93 19.45
C GLN A 143 1.28 -6.06 19.89
N SER A 144 1.43 -4.74 19.93
CA SER A 144 0.36 -3.78 20.21
C SER A 144 -0.66 -3.61 19.07
N TYR A 145 -0.40 -4.15 17.88
CA TYR A 145 -1.31 -4.09 16.73
C TYR A 145 -2.36 -5.20 16.79
N VAL A 146 -3.16 -5.16 17.86
CA VAL A 146 -4.23 -6.11 18.15
C VAL A 146 -5.56 -5.39 18.33
N ASN A 147 -6.66 -6.08 18.04
CA ASN A 147 -8.03 -5.55 18.11
C ASN A 147 -8.20 -4.23 17.35
N LEU A 148 -7.53 -4.10 16.21
CA LEU A 148 -7.59 -2.93 15.35
C LEU A 148 -8.96 -2.86 14.67
N LYS A 149 -9.55 -1.67 14.64
CA LYS A 149 -10.71 -1.38 13.78
C LYS A 149 -10.28 -0.79 12.44
N ASN A 150 -9.16 -0.07 12.42
CA ASN A 150 -8.57 0.47 11.19
C ASN A 150 -7.06 0.71 11.32
N VAL A 151 -6.39 0.70 10.17
CA VAL A 151 -4.98 1.07 10.00
C VAL A 151 -4.82 1.85 8.70
N THR A 152 -4.05 2.93 8.75
CA THR A 152 -3.67 3.76 7.60
C THR A 152 -2.18 3.55 7.32
N PHE A 153 -1.86 3.23 6.07
CA PHE A 153 -0.50 3.23 5.56
C PHE A 153 -0.31 4.49 4.72
N GLY A 154 0.74 5.26 4.95
CA GLY A 154 1.03 6.46 4.16
C GLY A 154 2.51 6.71 4.02
N ILE A 155 2.94 7.25 2.88
CA ILE A 155 4.34 7.66 2.71
C ILE A 155 4.60 8.87 3.62
N ALA A 156 5.54 8.73 4.54
CA ALA A 156 6.05 9.81 5.39
C ALA A 156 7.07 10.64 4.60
N ASP A 157 6.96 11.96 4.70
CA ASP A 157 7.88 12.96 4.13
C ASP A 157 9.34 12.48 4.24
N GLY A 158 10.02 12.21 3.12
CA GLY A 158 11.45 11.86 3.18
C GLY A 158 12.06 11.13 1.99
N GLY A 159 11.28 10.50 1.11
CA GLY A 159 11.82 9.78 -0.06
C GLY A 159 11.44 10.37 -1.42
N LEU A 160 10.25 10.98 -1.49
CA LEU A 160 9.64 11.49 -2.73
C LEU A 160 9.67 13.02 -2.81
N ALA A 161 10.66 13.65 -2.17
CA ALA A 161 10.83 15.11 -2.11
C ALA A 161 11.13 15.67 -3.51
N GLY A 162 10.09 15.78 -4.32
CA GLY A 162 10.15 16.22 -5.72
C GLY A 162 8.92 15.85 -6.54
N ILE A 163 8.25 14.72 -6.27
CA ILE A 163 7.14 14.20 -7.09
C ILE A 163 6.10 13.39 -6.30
N ALA A 164 5.66 13.91 -5.15
CA ALA A 164 4.60 13.30 -4.33
C ALA A 164 3.36 12.84 -5.14
N ALA A 165 3.00 13.59 -6.20
CA ALA A 165 1.89 13.26 -7.09
C ALA A 165 2.07 11.98 -7.95
N LEU A 166 3.29 11.46 -8.07
CA LEU A 166 3.62 10.26 -8.87
C LEU A 166 4.01 9.05 -8.02
N GLY A 167 4.08 9.24 -6.70
CA GLY A 167 4.38 8.17 -5.77
C GLY A 167 3.35 7.06 -5.82
N VAL A 168 3.84 5.84 -5.65
CA VAL A 168 3.05 4.62 -5.51
C VAL A 168 3.55 3.93 -4.26
N LEU A 169 2.64 3.70 -3.31
CA LEU A 169 2.86 2.80 -2.19
C LEU A 169 2.23 1.46 -2.55
N SER A 170 2.99 0.37 -2.53
CA SER A 170 2.44 -0.97 -2.73
C SER A 170 2.64 -1.83 -1.50
N ILE A 171 1.61 -2.62 -1.17
CA ILE A 171 1.65 -3.65 -0.14
C ILE A 171 1.22 -5.00 -0.70
N ASP A 172 1.79 -6.06 -0.13
CA ASP A 172 1.57 -7.44 -0.53
C ASP A 172 1.71 -8.38 0.67
N ASP A 173 1.14 -9.57 0.54
CA ASP A 173 1.12 -10.64 1.55
C ASP A 173 0.90 -10.13 2.98
N LEU A 174 -0.18 -9.37 3.18
CA LEU A 174 -0.57 -8.89 4.50
C LEU A 174 -0.98 -10.09 5.35
N VAL A 175 -0.30 -10.31 6.48
CA VAL A 175 -0.64 -11.37 7.42
C VAL A 175 -1.40 -10.77 8.58
N HIS A 176 -2.66 -11.17 8.73
CA HIS A 176 -3.56 -10.72 9.77
C HIS A 176 -4.44 -11.86 10.31
N CYS A 177 -5.11 -11.60 11.43
CA CYS A 177 -6.15 -12.48 11.98
C CYS A 177 -7.41 -11.66 12.25
N ASN A 178 -8.56 -12.17 11.81
CA ASN A 178 -9.86 -11.56 12.02
C ASN A 178 -10.47 -12.02 13.35
N ASN A 179 -11.04 -11.08 14.09
CA ASN A 179 -11.82 -11.33 15.30
C ASN A 179 -13.31 -11.05 15.01
N TYR A 180 -14.16 -12.04 15.25
CA TYR A 180 -15.60 -12.02 14.93
C TYR A 180 -16.49 -11.64 16.12
#